data_AF-A0A7C5YT02-F1
#
_entry.id   AF-A0A7C5YT02-F1
#
_cell.length_a   1.000
_cell.length_b   1.000
_cell.length_c   1.000
_cell.angle_alpha   90.00
_cell.angle_beta   90.00
_cell.angle_gamma   90.00
#
_symmetry.space_group_name_H-M   'P 1'
#
loop_
_entity.id
_entity.type
_entity.pdbx_description
1 polymer ?
#
loop_
_entity_poly.entity_id
_entity_poly.type
_entity_poly.pdbx_seq_one_letter_code
_entity_poly.pdbx_strand_id
1 'polypeptide(L)'
;LNRIPKSIKVFLATEDGSKGEKALATELVNELCQKQKMDYIFACGPKAMLKRLAELSEEYKIPGYLLYEERMACGIGACLGCAVPDKNGGYLKACEEGPVFGFDEIEWDKVK
;
A
#
# COMPACT_ATOMS: atom_id res chain seq x y z
N LEU A 1 14.16 -14.79 4.56
CA LEU A 1 15.22 -13.87 4.11
C LEU A 1 16.18 -14.47 3.07
N ASN A 2 16.42 -15.80 3.06
CA ASN A 2 17.41 -16.43 2.16
C ASN A 2 17.11 -16.34 0.65
N ARG A 3 15.91 -15.88 0.25
CA ARG A 3 15.53 -15.64 -1.16
C ARG A 3 15.71 -14.17 -1.59
N ILE A 4 16.00 -13.25 -0.66
CA ILE A 4 16.19 -11.82 -0.96
C ILE A 4 17.67 -11.58 -1.29
N PRO A 5 18.00 -10.95 -2.43
CA PRO A 5 19.37 -10.59 -2.77
C PRO A 5 20.05 -9.76 -1.67
N LYS A 6 21.34 -10.00 -1.41
CA LYS A 6 22.12 -9.29 -0.37
C LYS A 6 22.27 -7.78 -0.62
N SER A 7 22.05 -7.32 -1.85
CA SER A 7 22.04 -5.90 -2.20
C SER A 7 20.80 -5.15 -1.69
N ILE A 8 19.75 -5.87 -1.30
CA ILE A 8 18.52 -5.26 -0.77
C ILE A 8 18.66 -5.11 0.74
N LYS A 9 18.56 -3.86 1.21
CA LYS A 9 18.48 -3.58 2.64
C LYS A 9 17.08 -3.95 3.15
N VAL A 10 17.04 -4.88 4.10
CA VAL A 10 15.78 -5.34 4.70
C VAL A 10 15.62 -4.75 6.09
N PHE A 11 14.48 -4.13 6.32
CA PHE A 11 14.03 -3.70 7.64
C PHE A 11 12.87 -4.62 8.07
N LEU A 12 12.90 -5.08 9.31
CA LEU A 12 11.89 -5.98 9.86
C LEU A 12 11.24 -5.31 11.06
N ALA A 13 9.91 -5.29 11.08
CA ALA A 13 9.13 -4.84 12.22
C ALA A 13 8.14 -5.92 12.65
N THR A 14 7.94 -6.06 13.96
CA THR A 14 6.79 -6.76 14.53
C THR A 14 6.18 -5.93 15.65
N GLU A 15 4.85 -5.91 15.74
CA GLU A 15 4.15 -5.11 16.77
C GLU A 15 4.51 -5.53 18.20
N ASP A 16 4.81 -6.81 18.39
CA ASP A 16 5.18 -7.39 19.68
C ASP A 16 6.69 -7.32 19.99
N GLY A 17 7.53 -6.94 19.01
CA GLY A 17 8.99 -6.94 19.12
C GLY A 17 9.63 -8.34 19.15
N SER A 18 8.89 -9.39 18.81
CA SER A 18 9.42 -10.76 18.73
C SER A 18 10.55 -10.90 17.72
N LYS A 19 10.58 -10.09 16.65
CA LYS A 19 11.68 -10.02 15.69
C LYS A 19 11.83 -8.63 15.10
N GLY A 20 13.08 -8.19 14.88
CA GLY A 20 13.34 -6.88 14.31
C GLY A 20 12.96 -5.76 15.27
N GLU A 21 12.46 -4.65 14.74
CA GLU A 21 12.05 -3.48 15.51
C GLU A 21 10.61 -3.65 16.02
N LYS A 22 10.36 -3.23 17.27
CA LYS A 22 9.01 -3.22 17.83
C LYS A 22 8.25 -2.00 17.31
N ALA A 23 7.57 -2.15 16.17
CA ALA A 23 6.95 -1.06 15.45
C ALA A 23 5.89 -1.57 14.45
N LEU A 24 5.11 -0.64 13.90
CA LEU A 24 4.37 -0.87 12.66
C LEU A 24 5.30 -0.67 11.45
N ALA A 25 5.04 -1.39 10.36
CA ALA A 25 5.82 -1.21 9.12
C ALA A 25 5.77 0.24 8.60
N THR A 26 4.63 0.93 8.78
CA THR A 26 4.43 2.34 8.41
C THR A 26 5.30 3.30 9.22
N GLU A 27 5.63 2.97 10.46
CA GLU A 27 6.53 3.78 11.30
C GLU A 27 7.96 3.70 10.76
N LEU A 28 8.42 2.50 10.38
CA LEU A 28 9.72 2.35 9.72
C LEU A 28 9.79 3.11 8.39
N VAL A 29 8.74 3.04 7.57
CA VAL A 29 8.70 3.80 6.30
C VAL A 29 8.76 5.31 6.56
N ASN A 30 8.02 5.81 7.54
CA ASN A 30 8.06 7.22 7.93
C ASN A 30 9.47 7.66 8.36
N GLU A 31 10.13 6.89 9.23
CA GLU A 31 11.51 7.18 9.63
C GLU A 31 12.50 7.19 8.47
N LEU A 32 12.34 6.25 7.52
CA LEU A 32 13.20 6.18 6.35
C LEU A 32 13.00 7.40 5.45
N CYS A 33 11.76 7.85 5.25
CA CYS A 33 11.45 9.07 4.49
C CYS A 33 12.04 10.34 5.13
N GLN A 34 12.15 10.39 6.46
CA GLN A 34 12.81 11.50 7.17
C GLN A 34 14.33 11.48 7.03
N LYS A 35 14.94 10.28 6.99
CA LYS A 35 16.41 10.11 6.98
C LYS A 35 17.02 10.22 5.59
N GLN A 36 16.27 9.90 4.54
CA GLN A 36 16.77 9.93 3.17
C GLN A 36 15.65 10.19 2.16
N LYS A 37 16.01 10.79 1.02
CA LYS A 37 15.09 10.95 -0.10
C LYS A 37 14.76 9.59 -0.71
N MET A 38 13.47 9.32 -0.89
CA MET A 38 12.97 8.18 -1.65
C MET A 38 12.42 8.64 -2.99
N ASP A 39 12.59 7.81 -4.00
CA ASP A 39 12.05 8.08 -5.33
C ASP A 39 10.63 7.51 -5.50
N TYR A 40 10.36 6.33 -4.92
CA TYR A 40 9.06 5.66 -5.01
C TYR A 40 8.73 4.84 -3.75
N ILE A 41 7.43 4.71 -3.47
CA ILE A 41 6.90 3.76 -2.48
C ILE A 41 6.06 2.70 -3.21
N PHE A 42 6.33 1.42 -2.95
CA PHE A 42 5.52 0.30 -3.42
C PHE A 42 5.02 -0.49 -2.22
N ALA A 43 3.72 -0.80 -2.18
CA ALA A 43 3.11 -1.44 -1.01
C ALA A 43 2.11 -2.54 -1.35
N CYS A 44 2.02 -3.54 -0.48
CA CYS A 44 0.93 -4.50 -0.44
C CYS A 44 0.65 -4.84 1.03
N GLY A 45 -0.61 -5.03 1.40
CA GLY A 45 -0.98 -5.38 2.77
C GLY A 45 -2.34 -4.83 3.20
N PRO A 46 -2.62 -4.83 4.50
CA PRO A 46 -3.92 -4.40 5.03
C PRO A 46 -4.28 -2.97 4.65
N LYS A 47 -5.58 -2.71 4.40
CA LYS A 47 -6.08 -1.39 3.97
C LYS A 47 -5.65 -0.23 4.88
N ALA A 48 -5.64 -0.43 6.20
CA ALA A 48 -5.16 0.58 7.14
C ALA A 48 -3.67 0.93 6.95
N MET A 49 -2.85 -0.08 6.66
CA MET A 49 -1.43 0.13 6.33
C MET A 49 -1.29 0.91 5.01
N LEU A 50 -2.05 0.52 3.98
CA LEU A 50 -2.02 1.18 2.69
C LEU A 50 -2.51 2.64 2.76
N LYS A 51 -3.58 2.92 3.51
CA LYS A 51 -4.06 4.30 3.77
C LYS A 51 -2.96 5.15 4.40
N ARG A 52 -2.28 4.63 5.43
CA ARG A 52 -1.18 5.36 6.08
C ARG A 52 0.01 5.60 5.13
N LEU A 53 0.33 4.64 4.26
CA LEU A 53 1.38 4.82 3.25
C LEU A 53 0.98 5.84 2.17
N ALA A 54 -0.31 5.93 1.83
CA ALA A 54 -0.83 6.96 0.93
C ALA A 54 -0.67 8.37 1.52
N GLU A 55 -0.99 8.53 2.81
CA GLU A 55 -0.78 9.79 3.53
C GLU A 55 0.71 10.18 3.57
N LEU A 56 1.61 9.22 3.83
CA LEU A 56 3.06 9.45 3.80
C LEU A 56 3.54 9.82 2.39
N SER A 57 3.02 9.17 1.35
CA SER A 57 3.31 9.50 -0.04
C SER A 57 2.97 10.97 -0.35
N GLU A 58 1.82 11.46 0.13
CA GLU A 58 1.40 12.86 0.00
C GLU A 58 2.27 13.81 0.85
N GLU A 59 2.49 13.49 2.13
CA GLU A 59 3.27 14.29 3.08
C GLU A 59 4.70 14.56 2.58
N TYR A 60 5.39 13.51 2.11
CA TYR A 60 6.77 13.59 1.65
C TYR A 60 6.89 13.85 0.14
N LYS A 61 5.77 13.96 -0.58
CA LYS A 61 5.70 14.13 -2.04
C LYS A 61 6.48 13.06 -2.80
N ILE A 62 6.34 11.81 -2.37
CA ILE A 62 6.97 10.64 -2.99
C ILE A 62 5.88 9.89 -3.77
N PRO A 63 5.98 9.73 -5.09
CA PRO A 63 5.00 8.95 -5.84
C PRO A 63 5.01 7.50 -5.38
N GLY A 64 3.88 6.81 -5.50
CA GLY A 64 3.85 5.41 -5.14
C GLY A 64 2.61 4.68 -5.58
N TYR A 65 2.72 3.37 -5.51
CA TYR A 65 1.71 2.42 -5.96
C TYR A 65 1.46 1.38 -4.89
N LEU A 66 0.23 0.91 -4.84
CA LEU A 66 -0.19 -0.16 -3.95
C LEU A 66 -0.84 -1.28 -4.75
N LEU A 67 -0.72 -2.50 -4.24
CA LEU A 67 -1.58 -3.61 -4.64
C LEU A 67 -2.79 -3.64 -3.71
N TYR A 68 -3.98 -3.44 -4.28
CA TYR A 68 -5.25 -3.41 -3.56
C TYR A 68 -5.93 -4.78 -3.62
N GLU A 69 -6.09 -5.40 -2.45
CA GLU A 69 -6.81 -6.66 -2.32
C GLU A 69 -8.29 -6.39 -1.97
N GLU A 70 -9.19 -7.01 -2.72
CA GLU A 70 -10.63 -6.95 -2.46
C GLU A 70 -11.25 -8.34 -2.68
N ARG A 71 -12.41 -8.58 -2.09
CA ARG A 71 -13.14 -9.84 -2.34
C ARG A 71 -13.57 -9.91 -3.81
N MET A 72 -13.06 -10.92 -4.50
CA MET A 72 -13.40 -11.18 -5.90
C MET A 72 -14.35 -12.38 -6.00
N ALA A 73 -15.38 -12.25 -6.83
CA ALA A 73 -16.22 -13.37 -7.24
C ALA A 73 -15.88 -13.81 -8.67
N CYS A 74 -16.07 -12.93 -9.66
CA CYS A 74 -15.81 -13.30 -11.06
C CYS A 74 -14.34 -13.17 -11.49
N GLY A 75 -13.59 -12.20 -10.96
CA GLY A 75 -12.19 -11.94 -11.35
C GLY A 75 -11.97 -11.43 -12.78
N ILE A 76 -13.05 -11.09 -13.51
CA ILE A 76 -13.02 -10.72 -14.95
C ILE A 76 -13.83 -9.46 -15.26
N GLY A 77 -14.09 -8.61 -14.26
CA GLY A 77 -14.80 -7.34 -14.42
C GLY A 77 -16.33 -7.40 -14.42
N ALA A 78 -16.94 -8.59 -14.50
CA ALA A 78 -18.39 -8.72 -14.71
C ALA A 78 -19.28 -8.40 -13.48
N CYS A 79 -18.87 -8.77 -12.26
CA CYS A 79 -19.78 -8.84 -11.11
C CYS A 79 -19.73 -7.65 -10.15
N LEU A 80 -18.81 -6.69 -10.35
CA LEU A 80 -18.57 -5.53 -9.48
C LEU A 80 -18.24 -5.83 -8.00
N GLY A 81 -17.93 -7.09 -7.65
CA GLY A 81 -17.62 -7.48 -6.27
C GLY A 81 -16.32 -6.87 -5.75
N CYS A 82 -15.39 -6.57 -6.65
CA CYS A 82 -14.09 -5.98 -6.33
C CYS A 82 -14.04 -4.46 -6.55
N ALA A 83 -15.15 -3.77 -6.31
CA ALA A 83 -15.24 -2.32 -6.50
C ALA A 83 -14.35 -1.56 -5.50
N VAL A 84 -13.56 -0.62 -6.00
CA VAL A 84 -12.65 0.26 -5.26
C VAL A 84 -13.13 1.71 -5.44
N PRO A 85 -13.35 2.48 -4.37
CA PRO A 85 -13.77 3.89 -4.49
C PRO A 85 -12.71 4.72 -5.24
N ASP A 86 -13.12 5.38 -6.33
CA ASP A 86 -12.24 6.26 -7.11
C ASP A 86 -12.27 7.69 -6.53
N LYS A 87 -11.10 8.31 -6.38
CA LYS A 87 -10.95 9.72 -5.98
C LYS A 87 -11.54 10.68 -7.00
N ASN A 88 -11.57 10.31 -8.29
CA ASN A 88 -12.22 11.08 -9.36
C ASN A 88 -13.75 10.86 -9.42
N GLY A 89 -14.30 10.03 -8.54
CA GLY A 89 -15.72 9.72 -8.45
C GLY A 89 -16.08 8.37 -9.08
N GLY A 90 -17.09 7.72 -8.51
CA GLY A 90 -17.49 6.37 -8.93
C GLY A 90 -16.62 5.27 -8.30
N TYR A 91 -16.43 4.18 -9.03
CA TYR A 91 -15.69 3.00 -8.57
C TYR A 91 -14.87 2.40 -9.71
N LEU A 92 -13.64 1.98 -9.39
CA LEU A 92 -12.78 1.12 -10.21
C LEU A 92 -13.02 -0.35 -9.83
N LYS A 93 -12.60 -1.32 -10.63
CA LYS A 93 -12.67 -2.75 -10.29
C LYS A 93 -11.25 -3.31 -10.18
N ALA A 94 -10.89 -3.77 -8.98
CA ALA A 94 -9.54 -4.27 -8.73
C ALA A 94 -9.09 -5.41 -9.66
N CYS A 95 -10.02 -6.21 -10.20
CA CYS A 95 -9.68 -7.32 -11.10
C CYS A 95 -9.53 -6.92 -12.59
N GLU A 96 -9.98 -5.74 -13.00
CA GLU A 96 -9.92 -5.30 -14.40
C GLU A 96 -9.09 -4.04 -14.57
N GLU A 97 -9.35 -2.99 -13.78
CA GLU A 97 -8.57 -1.76 -13.76
C GLU A 97 -7.34 -1.84 -12.84
N GLY A 98 -7.38 -2.74 -11.84
CA GLY A 98 -6.29 -2.97 -10.90
C GLY A 98 -5.41 -4.18 -11.24
N PRO A 99 -4.88 -4.91 -10.23
CA PRO A 99 -5.01 -4.67 -8.78
C PRO A 99 -4.05 -3.59 -8.26
N VAL A 100 -3.19 -3.04 -9.13
CA VAL A 100 -2.23 -2.00 -8.76
C VAL A 100 -2.81 -0.63 -9.07
N PHE A 101 -2.81 0.24 -8.06
CA PHE A 101 -3.28 1.62 -8.16
C PHE A 101 -2.22 2.58 -7.59
N GLY A 102 -2.22 3.81 -8.04
CA GLY A 102 -1.53 4.93 -7.40
C GLY A 102 -2.14 5.23 -6.02
N PHE A 103 -1.31 5.72 -5.10
CA PHE A 103 -1.79 6.12 -3.76
C PHE A 103 -2.87 7.21 -3.81
N ASP A 104 -2.87 8.03 -4.86
CA ASP A 104 -3.78 9.15 -5.11
C ASP A 104 -5.03 8.78 -5.91
N GLU A 105 -5.18 7.53 -6.39
CA GLU A 105 -6.36 7.10 -7.15
C GLU A 105 -7.53 6.69 -6.25
N ILE A 106 -7.26 6.31 -5.00
CA ILE A 106 -8.26 5.74 -4.09
C ILE A 106 -8.89 6.80 -3.20
N GLU A 107 -10.22 6.78 -3.13
CA GLU A 107 -10.99 7.58 -2.17
C GLU A 107 -11.01 6.89 -0.79
N TRP A 108 -9.96 7.13 -0.01
CA TRP A 108 -9.69 6.47 1.27
C TRP A 108 -10.73 6.73 2.36
N ASP A 109 -11.56 7.75 2.25
CA ASP A 109 -12.63 8.02 3.22
C ASP A 109 -13.89 7.19 2.97
N LYS A 110 -13.99 6.57 1.79
CA LYS A 110 -15.06 5.62 1.45
C LYS A 110 -14.62 4.16 1.60
N VAL A 111 -13.34 3.92 1.90
CA VAL A 111 -12.82 2.58 2.16
C VAL A 111 -13.24 2.14 3.56
N LYS A 112 -13.93 0.99 3.63
CA LYS A 112 -14.31 0.33 4.87
C LYS A 112 -13.15 -0.47 5.47
#